data_AF-A0A8H5ZS88-F1
#
_entry.id   AF-A0A8H5ZS88-F1
#
_cell.length_a   1.000
_cell.length_b   1.000
_cell.length_c   1.000
_cell.angle_alpha   90.00
_cell.angle_beta   90.00
_cell.angle_gamma   90.00
#
_symmetry.space_group_name_H-M   'P 1'
#
loop_
_entity.id
_entity.type
_entity.pdbx_description
1 polymer ?
#
loop_
_entity_poly.entity_id
_entity_poly.type
_entity_poly.pdbx_seq_one_letter_code
_entity_poly.pdbx_strand_id
1 'polypeptide(L)'
;MLAQLFQVIQFLREEAGLIWTCVTLVLFVYLLLPKPTYSTNVKVPTVKFGSPWIPEIPNRILFNTYAPSVIYDGYSKYKKSAYKILKPDGDLVVLSTKYAEELRQLPSSTLNALEATFTDHVGDYTTILTDSHLHTEAIQKRLTPAIGRLIPRITSELDYAFEVEFPRCD
;
A
#
# COMPACT_ATOMS: atom_id res chain seq x y z
N MET A 1 39.12 -27.53 -40.95
CA MET A 1 39.31 -27.50 -39.47
C MET A 1 39.27 -26.09 -38.90
N LEU A 2 40.13 -25.15 -39.31
CA LEU A 2 40.13 -23.75 -38.79
C LEU A 2 38.82 -22.99 -39.03
N ALA A 3 38.19 -23.14 -40.19
CA ALA A 3 36.91 -22.49 -40.51
C ALA A 3 35.74 -22.99 -39.63
N GLN A 4 35.72 -24.29 -39.31
CA GLN A 4 34.73 -24.87 -38.40
C GLN A 4 34.96 -24.39 -36.95
N LEU A 5 36.22 -24.27 -36.53
CA LEU A 5 36.56 -23.72 -35.22
C LEU A 5 36.11 -22.25 -35.09
N PHE A 6 36.29 -21.45 -36.14
CA PHE A 6 35.86 -20.05 -36.17
C PHE A 6 34.33 -19.90 -36.13
N GLN A 7 33.60 -20.76 -36.84
CA GLN A 7 32.13 -20.78 -36.76
C GLN A 7 31.63 -21.18 -35.36
N VAL A 8 32.26 -22.17 -34.71
CA VAL A 8 31.92 -22.55 -33.34
C VAL A 8 32.21 -21.43 -32.35
N ILE A 9 33.31 -20.69 -32.51
CA ILE A 9 33.66 -19.55 -31.65
C ILE A 9 32.69 -18.36 -31.85
N GLN A 10 32.27 -18.07 -33.09
CA GLN A 10 31.27 -17.03 -33.34
C GLN A 10 29.90 -17.42 -32.77
N PHE A 11 29.48 -18.68 -32.95
CA PHE A 11 28.25 -19.20 -32.37
C PHE A 11 28.23 -19.11 -30.83
N LEU A 12 29.32 -19.51 -30.17
CA LEU A 12 29.47 -19.39 -28.71
C LEU A 12 29.47 -17.93 -28.23
N ARG A 13 29.96 -16.99 -29.04
CA ARG A 13 29.98 -15.55 -28.71
C ARG A 13 28.59 -14.92 -28.82
N GLU A 14 27.78 -15.33 -29.80
CA GLU A 14 26.39 -14.85 -29.92
C GLU A 14 25.49 -15.38 -28.81
N GLU A 15 25.60 -16.67 -28.48
CA GLU A 15 24.89 -17.28 -27.35
C GLU A 15 25.29 -16.62 -26.02
N ALA A 16 26.59 -16.36 -25.82
CA ALA A 16 27.05 -15.61 -24.65
C ALA A 16 26.49 -14.17 -24.62
N GLY A 17 26.43 -13.49 -25.77
CA GLY A 17 25.84 -12.16 -25.89
C GLY A 17 24.36 -12.14 -25.48
N LEU A 18 23.57 -13.10 -25.98
CA LEU A 18 22.16 -13.28 -25.61
C LEU A 18 22.01 -13.54 -24.11
N ILE A 19 22.82 -14.41 -23.53
CA ILE A 19 22.81 -14.70 -22.09
C ILE A 19 23.09 -13.42 -21.29
N TRP A 20 24.11 -12.63 -21.65
CA TRP A 20 24.41 -11.38 -20.97
C TRP A 20 23.27 -10.36 -21.10
N THR A 21 22.63 -10.25 -22.26
CA THR A 21 21.45 -9.38 -22.42
C THR A 21 20.31 -9.82 -21.50
N CYS A 22 20.01 -11.11 -21.43
CA CYS A 22 19.02 -11.66 -20.51
C CYS A 22 19.38 -11.39 -19.04
N VAL A 23 20.64 -11.58 -18.66
CA VAL A 23 21.11 -11.31 -17.29
C VAL A 23 20.98 -9.82 -16.95
N THR A 24 21.37 -8.92 -17.85
CA THR A 24 21.21 -7.47 -17.62
C THR A 24 19.75 -7.05 -17.53
N LEU A 25 18.87 -7.64 -18.34
CA LEU A 25 17.44 -7.38 -18.32
C LEU A 25 16.81 -7.90 -17.02
N VAL A 26 17.14 -9.11 -16.59
CA VAL A 26 16.67 -9.66 -15.31
C VAL A 26 17.18 -8.82 -14.14
N LEU A 27 18.44 -8.40 -14.16
CA LEU A 27 19.03 -7.56 -13.12
C LEU A 27 18.39 -6.16 -13.10
N PHE A 28 18.13 -5.59 -14.28
CA PHE A 28 17.43 -4.32 -14.41
C PHE A 28 15.99 -4.40 -13.88
N VAL A 29 15.25 -5.44 -14.26
CA VAL A 29 13.90 -5.70 -13.73
C VAL A 29 13.96 -5.89 -12.22
N TYR A 30 14.90 -6.68 -11.71
CA TYR A 30 15.07 -6.89 -10.26
C TYR A 30 15.37 -5.59 -9.50
N LEU A 31 16.15 -4.69 -10.08
CA LEU A 31 16.42 -3.36 -9.50
C LEU A 31 15.19 -2.44 -9.51
N LEU A 32 14.29 -2.59 -10.49
CA LEU A 32 13.03 -1.84 -10.57
C LEU A 32 11.93 -2.39 -9.66
N LEU A 33 12.06 -3.64 -9.19
CA LEU A 33 11.05 -4.22 -8.29
C LEU A 33 11.08 -3.48 -6.95
N PRO A 34 9.91 -3.05 -6.44
CA PRO A 34 9.83 -2.34 -5.18
C PRO A 34 10.38 -3.21 -4.06
N LYS A 35 11.37 -2.67 -3.34
CA LYS A 35 11.84 -3.26 -2.09
C LYS A 35 10.93 -2.77 -0.97
N PRO A 36 10.44 -3.66 -0.08
CA PRO A 36 9.62 -3.23 1.03
C PRO A 36 10.43 -2.27 1.91
N THR A 37 9.84 -1.12 2.23
CA THR A 37 10.44 -0.10 3.10
C THR A 37 10.54 -0.62 4.53
N TYR A 38 9.56 -1.42 4.95
CA TYR A 38 9.51 -2.01 6.28
C TYR A 38 9.27 -3.53 6.23
N SER A 39 10.08 -4.27 7.00
CA SER A 39 9.97 -5.72 7.16
C SER A 39 9.73 -6.04 8.63
N THR A 40 8.75 -6.89 8.91
CA THR A 40 8.42 -7.27 10.29
C THR A 40 9.06 -8.61 10.65
N ASN A 41 9.72 -8.68 11.81
CA ASN A 41 10.31 -9.92 12.35
C ASN A 41 9.32 -10.77 13.16
N VAL A 42 8.02 -10.48 13.05
CA VAL A 42 6.98 -11.14 13.83
C VAL A 42 6.62 -12.49 13.19
N LYS A 43 6.68 -13.57 13.98
CA LYS A 43 6.30 -14.92 13.54
C LYS A 43 4.77 -15.07 13.53
N VAL A 44 4.14 -14.62 12.45
CA VAL A 44 2.70 -14.76 12.18
C VAL A 44 2.46 -15.35 10.79
N PRO A 45 1.33 -16.07 10.58
CA PRO A 45 0.99 -16.60 9.27
C PRO A 45 0.87 -15.46 8.25
N THR A 46 1.47 -15.66 7.06
CA THR A 46 1.43 -14.68 5.97
C THR A 46 0.34 -15.06 4.98
N VAL A 47 -0.58 -14.13 4.74
CA VAL A 47 -1.64 -14.27 3.75
C VAL A 47 -1.07 -13.84 2.41
N LYS A 48 -1.15 -14.76 1.44
CA LYS A 48 -0.71 -14.54 0.07
C LYS A 48 -1.91 -14.67 -0.85
N PHE A 49 -1.93 -13.87 -1.92
CA PHE A 49 -2.84 -14.11 -3.02
C PHE A 49 -2.51 -15.44 -3.72
N GLY A 50 -3.50 -16.32 -3.90
CA GLY A 50 -3.35 -17.58 -4.64
C GLY A 50 -2.61 -18.69 -3.89
N SER A 51 -1.68 -19.35 -4.57
CA SER A 51 -0.94 -20.49 -4.02
C SER A 51 0.18 -20.05 -3.05
N PRO A 52 0.41 -20.76 -1.93
CA PRO A 52 1.49 -20.45 -0.98
C PRO A 52 2.91 -20.40 -1.59
N TRP A 53 3.11 -21.08 -2.72
CA TRP A 53 4.40 -21.16 -3.42
C TRP A 53 4.76 -19.88 -4.20
N ILE A 54 3.81 -18.95 -4.37
CA ILE A 54 4.11 -17.69 -5.06
C ILE A 54 5.17 -16.90 -4.26
N PRO A 55 6.26 -16.44 -4.90
CA PRO A 55 7.29 -15.61 -4.26
C PRO A 55 6.72 -14.30 -3.71
N GLU A 56 7.40 -13.68 -2.75
CA GLU A 56 6.87 -12.48 -2.08
C GLU A 56 6.75 -11.26 -2.99
N ILE A 57 7.77 -11.02 -3.82
CA ILE A 57 7.82 -9.84 -4.70
C ILE A 57 6.60 -9.75 -5.64
N PRO A 58 6.26 -10.78 -6.44
CA PRO A 58 5.06 -10.72 -7.28
C PRO A 58 3.78 -10.65 -6.44
N ASN A 59 3.73 -11.25 -5.24
CA ASN A 59 2.56 -11.14 -4.37
C ASN A 59 2.31 -9.69 -3.92
N ARG A 60 3.38 -8.96 -3.58
CA ARG A 60 3.33 -7.53 -3.22
C ARG A 60 2.82 -6.67 -4.36
N ILE A 61 3.23 -6.95 -5.60
CA ILE A 61 2.75 -6.21 -6.78
C ILE A 61 1.27 -6.49 -7.02
N LEU A 62 0.86 -7.75 -6.96
CA LEU A 62 -0.53 -8.16 -7.14
C LEU A 62 -1.46 -7.63 -6.04
N PHE A 63 -0.92 -7.31 -4.86
CA PHE A 63 -1.71 -6.72 -3.78
C PHE A 63 -2.45 -5.45 -4.23
N ASN A 64 -1.86 -4.60 -5.06
CA ASN A 64 -2.51 -3.36 -5.52
C ASN A 64 -3.82 -3.63 -6.29
N THR A 65 -3.91 -4.74 -6.99
CA THR A 65 -5.11 -5.11 -7.77
C THR A 65 -6.08 -5.97 -6.96
N TYR A 66 -5.56 -6.85 -6.10
CA TYR A 66 -6.34 -7.86 -5.40
C TYR A 66 -6.46 -7.63 -3.88
N ALA A 67 -6.09 -6.46 -3.38
CA ALA A 67 -6.08 -6.12 -1.95
C ALA A 67 -7.39 -6.50 -1.22
N PRO A 68 -8.60 -6.19 -1.73
CA PRO A 68 -9.84 -6.54 -1.04
C PRO A 68 -9.97 -8.06 -0.80
N SER A 69 -9.60 -8.88 -1.79
CA SER A 69 -9.67 -10.33 -1.68
C SER A 69 -8.67 -10.90 -0.67
N VAL A 70 -7.44 -10.37 -0.65
CA VAL A 70 -6.38 -10.80 0.27
C VAL A 70 -6.73 -10.42 1.71
N ILE A 71 -7.26 -9.22 1.92
CA ILE A 71 -7.71 -8.75 3.24
C ILE A 71 -8.86 -9.61 3.75
N TYR A 72 -9.86 -9.88 2.91
CA TYR A 72 -11.01 -10.69 3.30
C TYR A 72 -10.62 -12.15 3.57
N ASP A 73 -9.77 -12.74 2.73
CA ASP A 73 -9.26 -14.10 2.92
C ASP A 73 -8.47 -14.21 4.23
N GLY A 74 -7.59 -13.25 4.50
CA GLY A 74 -6.84 -13.16 5.76
C GLY A 74 -7.76 -13.05 6.98
N TYR A 75 -8.76 -12.18 6.91
CA TYR A 75 -9.76 -12.05 7.97
C TYR A 75 -10.54 -13.36 8.19
N SER A 76 -10.97 -14.02 7.11
CA SER A 76 -11.73 -15.27 7.21
C SER A 76 -10.93 -16.40 7.87
N LYS A 77 -9.64 -16.55 7.52
CA LYS A 77 -8.75 -17.60 8.01
C LYS A 77 -8.24 -17.33 9.42
N TYR A 78 -7.92 -16.08 9.73
CA TYR A 78 -7.17 -15.69 10.92
C TYR A 78 -7.93 -14.72 11.83
N LYS A 79 -9.27 -14.67 11.76
CA LYS A 79 -10.13 -13.76 12.56
C LYS A 79 -9.75 -13.62 14.05
N LYS A 80 -9.34 -14.72 14.68
CA LYS A 80 -9.04 -14.82 16.12
C LYS A 80 -7.53 -14.74 16.45
N SER A 81 -6.67 -14.63 15.45
CA SER A 81 -5.21 -14.64 15.57
C SER A 81 -4.59 -13.44 14.83
N ALA A 82 -3.32 -13.14 15.10
CA ALA A 82 -2.58 -12.18 14.29
C ALA A 82 -2.14 -12.85 12.98
N TYR A 83 -2.09 -12.07 11.91
CA TYR A 83 -1.60 -12.51 10.60
C TYR A 83 -0.93 -11.36 9.87
N LYS A 84 -0.16 -11.68 8.83
CA LYS A 84 0.60 -10.70 8.04
C LYS A 84 0.10 -10.64 6.61
N ILE A 85 0.00 -9.44 6.06
CA ILE A 85 -0.31 -9.15 4.68
C ILE A 85 0.91 -8.50 4.03
N LEU A 86 1.25 -8.93 2.82
CA LEU A 86 2.35 -8.37 2.05
C LEU A 86 1.84 -7.21 1.19
N LYS A 87 2.10 -5.97 1.62
CA LYS A 87 1.85 -4.78 0.80
C LYS A 87 3.11 -4.40 -0.01
N PRO A 88 2.99 -3.54 -1.04
CA PRO A 88 4.13 -3.04 -1.79
C PRO A 88 5.12 -2.22 -0.95
N ASP A 89 4.60 -1.38 -0.05
CA ASP A 89 5.34 -0.51 0.86
C ASP A 89 5.95 -1.28 2.04
N GLY A 90 5.32 -2.38 2.47
CA GLY A 90 5.91 -3.29 3.44
C GLY A 90 4.95 -4.32 4.05
N ASP A 91 5.31 -4.83 5.22
CA ASP A 91 4.60 -5.89 5.93
C ASP A 91 3.50 -5.38 6.88
N LEU A 92 2.22 -5.54 6.53
CA LEU A 92 1.12 -5.17 7.42
C LEU A 92 0.74 -6.34 8.34
N VAL A 93 0.94 -6.17 9.65
CA VAL A 93 0.45 -7.13 10.66
C VAL A 93 -0.94 -6.73 11.10
N VAL A 94 -1.91 -7.61 10.87
CA VAL A 94 -3.29 -7.43 11.29
C VAL A 94 -3.50 -8.17 12.61
N LEU A 95 -3.98 -7.45 13.63
CA LEU A 95 -4.33 -7.99 14.93
C LEU A 95 -5.83 -8.27 15.02
N SER A 96 -6.19 -9.30 15.80
CA SER A 96 -7.59 -9.62 16.08
C SER A 96 -8.23 -8.55 16.97
N THR A 97 -9.53 -8.28 16.75
CA THR A 97 -10.29 -7.27 17.51
C THR A 97 -10.37 -7.54 19.00
N LYS A 98 -10.08 -8.77 19.45
CA LYS A 98 -9.99 -9.12 20.87
C LYS A 98 -8.94 -8.30 21.64
N TYR A 99 -7.95 -7.74 20.95
CA TYR A 99 -6.91 -6.90 21.54
C TYR A 99 -7.27 -5.40 21.53
N ALA A 100 -8.43 -4.99 20.98
CA ALA A 100 -8.76 -3.58 20.77
C ALA A 100 -8.75 -2.75 22.08
N GLU A 101 -9.30 -3.30 23.17
CA GLU A 101 -9.32 -2.61 24.47
C GLU A 101 -7.92 -2.47 25.08
N GLU A 102 -7.07 -3.49 24.93
CA GLU A 102 -5.68 -3.45 25.39
C GLU A 102 -4.86 -2.42 24.61
N LEU A 103 -4.99 -2.42 23.28
CA LEU A 103 -4.30 -1.48 22.39
C LEU A 103 -4.70 -0.04 22.66
N ARG A 104 -5.97 0.22 22.99
CA ARG A 104 -6.47 1.57 23.30
C ARG A 104 -5.86 2.14 24.58
N GLN A 105 -5.43 1.29 25.51
CA GLN A 105 -4.81 1.71 26.76
C GLN A 105 -3.30 1.95 26.61
N LEU A 106 -2.69 1.56 25.48
CA LEU A 106 -1.27 1.76 25.25
C LEU A 106 -0.96 3.26 25.05
N PRO A 107 0.20 3.72 25.56
CA PRO A 107 0.65 5.09 25.33
C PRO A 107 1.04 5.31 23.87
N SER A 108 0.98 6.58 23.43
CA SER A 108 1.38 7.00 22.08
C SER A 108 2.85 6.71 21.77
N SER A 109 3.71 6.57 22.78
CA SER A 109 5.11 6.14 22.62
C SER A 109 5.26 4.74 22.07
N THR A 110 4.24 3.88 22.27
CA THR A 110 4.25 2.48 21.83
C THR A 110 3.36 2.27 20.60
N LEU A 111 2.19 2.93 20.56
CA LEU A 111 1.24 2.84 19.46
C LEU A 111 0.75 4.24 19.08
N ASN A 112 1.13 4.70 17.88
CA ASN A 112 0.75 6.02 17.39
C ASN A 112 0.02 5.95 16.05
N ALA A 113 -1.28 6.22 16.06
CA ALA A 113 -2.09 6.23 14.84
C ALA A 113 -1.82 7.44 13.94
N LEU A 114 -1.40 8.58 14.51
CA LEU A 114 -1.07 9.79 13.74
C LEU A 114 0.20 9.56 12.92
N GLU A 115 1.24 8.99 13.53
CA GLU A 115 2.49 8.67 12.86
C GLU A 115 2.30 7.66 11.72
N ALA A 116 1.47 6.63 11.96
CA ALA A 116 1.11 5.67 10.93
C ALA A 116 0.38 6.34 9.75
N THR A 117 -0.57 7.22 10.05
CA THR A 117 -1.32 7.98 9.02
C THR A 117 -0.40 8.92 8.25
N PHE A 118 0.52 9.60 8.92
CA PHE A 118 1.51 10.46 8.29
C PHE A 118 2.40 9.68 7.34
N THR A 119 2.91 8.51 7.76
CA THR A 119 3.71 7.63 6.91
C THR A 119 2.91 7.17 5.68
N ASP A 120 1.68 6.70 5.88
CA ASP A 120 0.79 6.23 4.80
C ASP A 120 0.43 7.33 3.79
N HIS A 121 0.36 8.59 4.22
CA HIS A 121 0.03 9.75 3.37
C HIS A 121 1.26 10.48 2.84
N VAL A 122 2.45 9.90 2.95
CA VAL A 122 3.69 10.51 2.44
C VAL A 122 3.91 11.87 3.12
N GLY A 123 3.82 11.83 4.44
CA GLY A 123 3.89 12.95 5.37
C GLY A 123 5.03 13.92 5.10
N ASP A 124 6.23 13.43 4.77
CA ASP A 124 7.39 14.27 4.48
C ASP A 124 7.17 15.26 3.32
N TYR A 125 6.23 14.94 2.43
CA TYR A 125 5.89 15.74 1.25
C TYR A 125 4.51 16.40 1.38
N THR A 126 3.78 16.13 2.45
CA THR A 126 2.48 16.73 2.73
C THR A 126 2.59 17.64 3.95
N THR A 127 1.85 18.75 3.99
CA THR A 127 1.90 19.67 5.16
C THR A 127 1.11 19.13 6.35
N ILE A 128 1.12 17.81 6.56
CA ILE A 128 0.49 17.15 7.71
C ILE A 128 1.46 17.29 8.88
N LEU A 129 1.05 17.95 9.96
CA LEU A 129 1.91 18.19 11.11
C LEU A 129 1.65 17.10 12.17
N THR A 130 2.54 16.10 12.25
CA THR A 130 2.48 14.99 13.23
C THR A 130 2.58 15.47 14.67
N ASP A 131 3.40 16.48 14.93
CA ASP A 131 3.65 17.02 16.27
C ASP A 131 2.63 18.09 16.71
N SER A 132 1.57 18.32 15.92
CA SER A 132 0.60 19.38 16.23
C SER A 132 -0.80 18.84 16.52
N HIS A 133 -1.46 19.43 17.52
CA HIS A 133 -2.89 19.22 17.77
C HIS A 133 -3.79 20.01 16.80
N LEU A 134 -3.22 20.58 15.73
CA LEU A 134 -3.92 21.48 14.81
C LEU A 134 -5.14 20.81 14.18
N HIS A 135 -5.02 19.54 13.79
CA HIS A 135 -6.13 18.79 13.19
C HIS A 135 -7.30 18.64 14.16
N THR A 136 -7.04 18.20 15.39
CA THR A 136 -8.06 18.04 16.43
C THR A 136 -8.66 19.39 16.82
N GLU A 137 -7.84 20.42 16.97
CA GLU A 137 -8.28 21.76 17.33
C GLU A 137 -9.12 22.40 16.23
N ALA A 138 -8.71 22.28 14.96
CA ALA A 138 -9.48 22.77 13.83
C ALA A 138 -10.85 22.09 13.76
N ILE A 139 -10.90 20.76 13.97
CA ILE A 139 -12.17 20.02 14.02
C ILE A 139 -13.03 20.54 15.17
N GLN A 140 -12.52 20.53 16.41
CA GLN A 140 -13.31 20.83 17.60
C GLN A 140 -13.71 22.30 17.72
N LYS A 141 -12.81 23.24 17.39
CA LYS A 141 -13.03 24.67 17.61
C LYS A 141 -13.57 25.40 16.39
N ARG A 142 -13.35 24.89 15.18
CA ARG A 142 -13.78 25.57 13.94
C ARG A 142 -14.81 24.79 13.17
N LEU A 143 -14.55 23.52 12.86
CA LEU A 143 -15.45 22.74 12.03
C LEU A 143 -16.75 22.41 12.77
N THR A 144 -16.68 21.67 13.89
CA THR A 144 -17.86 21.21 14.65
C THR A 144 -18.84 22.33 14.99
N PRO A 145 -18.40 23.50 15.51
CA PRO A 145 -19.32 24.60 15.80
C PRO A 145 -19.90 25.25 14.52
N ALA A 146 -19.15 25.23 13.42
CA ALA A 146 -19.59 25.83 12.16
C ALA A 146 -20.48 24.92 11.30
N ILE A 147 -20.59 23.61 11.61
CA ILE A 147 -21.38 22.64 10.82
C ILE A 147 -22.80 23.16 10.56
N GLY A 148 -23.49 23.64 11.60
CA GLY A 148 -24.87 24.12 11.47
C GLY A 148 -25.04 25.28 10.49
N ARG A 149 -24.00 26.09 10.29
CA ARG A 149 -23.99 27.18 9.29
C ARG A 149 -23.45 26.73 7.94
N LEU A 150 -22.51 25.79 7.92
CA LEU A 150 -21.83 25.34 6.70
C LEU A 150 -22.74 24.46 5.85
N ILE A 151 -23.49 23.55 6.47
CA ILE A 151 -24.33 22.57 5.77
C ILE A 151 -25.38 23.24 4.88
N PRO A 152 -26.21 24.20 5.35
CA PRO A 152 -27.20 24.83 4.47
C PRO A 152 -26.59 25.52 3.26
N ARG A 153 -25.40 26.11 3.41
CA ARG A 153 -24.68 26.78 2.32
C ARG A 153 -24.14 25.78 1.31
N ILE A 154 -23.62 24.64 1.76
CA ILE A 154 -23.18 23.57 0.85
C ILE A 154 -24.39 23.01 0.09
N THR A 155 -25.52 22.81 0.78
CA THR A 155 -26.77 22.35 0.14
C THR A 155 -27.26 23.34 -0.92
N SER A 156 -27.26 24.64 -0.65
CA SER A 156 -27.70 25.63 -1.65
C SER A 156 -26.80 25.67 -2.88
N GLU A 157 -25.48 25.54 -2.70
CA GLU A 157 -24.54 25.46 -3.83
C GLU A 157 -24.72 24.17 -4.63
N LEU A 158 -25.01 23.06 -3.94
CA LEU A 158 -25.30 21.78 -4.59
C LEU A 158 -26.59 21.84 -5.42
N ASP A 159 -27.67 22.40 -4.85
CA ASP A 159 -28.94 22.57 -5.55
C ASP A 159 -28.76 23.43 -6.81
N TYR A 160 -28.03 24.55 -6.67
CA TYR A 160 -27.69 25.41 -7.80
C TYR A 160 -26.86 24.68 -8.86
N ALA A 161 -25.84 23.93 -8.47
CA ALA A 161 -25.02 23.15 -9.40
C ALA A 161 -25.84 22.10 -10.15
N PHE A 162 -26.81 21.46 -9.49
CA PHE A 162 -27.73 20.53 -10.15
C PHE A 162 -28.61 21.20 -11.20
N GLU A 163 -29.12 22.41 -10.94
CA GLU A 163 -29.91 23.16 -11.93
C GLU A 163 -29.08 23.57 -13.16
N VAL A 164 -27.80 23.89 -12.96
CA VAL A 164 -26.88 24.31 -14.03
C VAL A 164 -26.41 23.14 -14.88
N GLU A 165 -25.97 22.04 -14.25
CA GLU A 165 -25.39 20.89 -14.94
C GLU A 165 -26.46 19.90 -15.45
N PHE A 166 -27.61 19.84 -14.78
CA PHE A 166 -28.76 19.01 -15.17
C PHE A 166 -30.03 19.87 -15.34
N PRO A 167 -30.02 20.80 -16.32
CA PRO A 167 -31.20 21.62 -16.58
C PRO A 167 -32.36 20.73 -17.01
N ARG A 168 -33.59 21.16 -16.72
CA ARG A 168 -34.79 20.43 -17.15
C ARG A 168 -34.76 20.30 -18.66
N CYS A 169 -34.84 19.07 -19.16
CA CYS A 169 -35.05 18.84 -20.58
C CYS A 169 -36.44 19.37 -20.95
N ASP A 170 -36.49 20.30 -21.91
CA ASP A 170 -37.71 20.58 -22.67
C ASP A 170 -38.10 19.36 -23.52
#